data_AF-A0A8T4V2M4-F1
#
_entry.id   AF-A0A8T4V2M4-F1
#
_cell.length_a   1.000
_cell.length_b   1.000
_cell.length_c   1.000
_cell.angle_alpha   90.00
_cell.angle_beta   90.00
_cell.angle_gamma   90.00
#
_symmetry.space_group_name_H-M   'P 1'
#
loop_
_entity.id
_entity.type
_entity.pdbx_description
1 polymer ?
#
loop_
_entity_poly.entity_id
_entity_poly.type
_entity_poly.pdbx_seq_one_letter_code
_entity_poly.pdbx_strand_id
1 'polypeptide(L)'
;MDTTEKAKIIIITGTPGVGKSTLARFLQKKYGWRRLDLHHYYQNLAIRYNRKKRCYDLDRKKVLRLVDIKRAEDSTPLIIDSHMIFVLS
;
A
#
# COMPACT_ATOMS: atom_id res chain seq x y z
N MET A 1 19.35 17.42 15.78
CA MET A 1 18.59 16.24 16.20
C MET A 1 17.26 16.31 15.48
N ASP A 2 17.07 15.49 14.45
CA ASP A 2 15.79 15.43 13.74
C ASP A 2 15.41 13.95 13.60
N THR A 3 14.86 13.41 14.70
CA THR A 3 14.27 12.08 14.73
C THR A 3 12.76 12.26 14.65
N THR A 4 12.28 12.84 13.55
CA THR A 4 10.87 12.69 13.19
C THR A 4 10.65 11.19 12.95
N GLU A 5 10.05 10.51 13.93
CA GLU A 5 9.79 9.07 13.85
C GLU A 5 8.87 8.81 12.65
N LYS A 6 9.46 8.35 11.55
CA LYS A 6 8.72 8.06 10.32
C LYS A 6 7.67 6.98 10.61
N ALA A 7 6.46 7.13 10.06
CA ALA A 7 5.40 6.14 10.23
C ALA A 7 5.88 4.71 9.97
N LYS A 8 5.44 3.78 10.84
CA LYS A 8 5.68 2.34 10.66
C LYS A 8 4.85 1.84 9.48
N ILE A 9 5.44 0.98 8.65
CA ILE A 9 4.75 0.37 7.51
C ILE A 9 4.26 -1.01 7.94
N ILE A 10 2.98 -1.29 7.70
CA ILE A 10 2.35 -2.58 7.94
C ILE A 10 1.89 -3.13 6.60
N ILE A 11 2.50 -4.23 6.17
CA ILE A 11 2.14 -4.88 4.91
C ILE A 11 1.26 -6.09 5.23
N ILE A 12 0.05 -6.10 4.69
CA ILE A 12 -0.90 -7.22 4.84
C ILE A 12 -0.89 -8.03 3.54
N THR A 13 -0.27 -9.20 3.59
CA THR A 13 -0.15 -10.16 2.47
C THR A 13 -0.92 -11.45 2.72
N GLY A 14 -1.06 -12.28 1.68
CA GLY A 14 -1.83 -13.52 1.71
C GLY A 14 -2.63 -13.74 0.43
N THR A 15 -3.11 -14.97 0.22
CA THR A 15 -3.87 -15.36 -0.98
C THR A 15 -5.15 -14.51 -1.16
N PRO A 16 -5.61 -14.26 -2.40
CA PRO A 16 -6.91 -13.63 -2.65
C PRO A 16 -8.03 -14.30 -1.85
N GLY A 17 -8.96 -13.52 -1.29
CA GLY A 17 -10.10 -14.05 -0.52
C GLY A 17 -9.90 -14.24 0.99
N VAL A 18 -8.67 -14.21 1.53
CA VAL A 18 -8.42 -14.44 2.98
C VAL A 18 -8.80 -13.28 3.92
N GLY A 19 -9.46 -12.24 3.40
CA GLY A 19 -9.94 -11.13 4.24
C GLY A 19 -8.92 -10.02 4.54
N LYS A 20 -7.80 -9.93 3.81
CA LYS A 20 -6.77 -8.87 3.99
C LYS A 20 -7.35 -7.45 4.05
N SER A 21 -8.18 -7.09 3.07
CA SER A 21 -8.80 -5.76 3.02
C SER A 21 -9.82 -5.55 4.15
N THR A 22 -10.43 -6.63 4.66
CA THR A 22 -11.29 -6.58 5.86
C THR A 22 -10.46 -6.28 7.10
N LEU A 23 -9.33 -6.96 7.28
CA LEU A 23 -8.38 -6.67 8.37
C LEU A 23 -7.83 -5.24 8.28
N ALA A 24 -7.42 -4.80 7.10
CA ALA A 24 -6.90 -3.44 6.88
C ALA A 24 -7.94 -2.37 7.27
N ARG A 25 -9.19 -2.53 6.83
CA ARG A 25 -10.29 -1.62 7.21
C ARG A 25 -10.60 -1.66 8.71
N PHE A 26 -10.53 -2.83 9.33
CA PHE A 26 -10.73 -2.97 10.77
C PHE A 26 -9.65 -2.20 11.54
N LEU A 27 -8.38 -2.35 11.18
CA LEU A 27 -7.27 -1.64 11.81
C LEU A 27 -7.38 -0.12 11.63
N GLN A 28 -7.76 0.34 10.44
CA GLN A 28 -8.04 1.75 10.17
C GLN A 28 -9.15 2.28 11.08
N LYS A 29 -10.28 1.58 11.19
CA LYS A 29 -11.41 2.01 12.04
C LYS A 29 -11.10 1.95 13.53
N LYS A 30 -10.39 0.92 13.97
CA LYS A 30 -10.13 0.66 15.40
C LYS A 30 -9.02 1.54 15.97
N TYR A 31 -7.97 1.81 15.19
CA TYR A 31 -6.77 2.48 15.67
C TYR A 31 -6.47 3.80 14.94
N GLY A 32 -7.32 4.23 14.01
CA GLY A 32 -7.10 5.43 13.21
C GLY A 32 -5.91 5.32 12.24
N TRP A 33 -5.43 4.10 11.97
CA TRP A 33 -4.29 3.89 11.08
C TRP A 33 -4.61 4.28 9.65
N ARG A 34 -3.61 4.79 8.93
CA ARG A 34 -3.77 5.19 7.54
C ARG A 34 -3.69 3.95 6.65
N ARG A 35 -4.49 3.90 5.59
CA ARG A 35 -4.46 2.84 4.58
C ARG A 35 -4.09 3.43 3.22
N LEU A 36 -3.02 2.90 2.63
CA LEU A 36 -2.66 3.20 1.24
C LEU A 36 -3.39 2.24 0.31
N ASP A 37 -4.53 2.69 -0.21
CA ASP A 37 -5.25 1.95 -1.24
C ASP A 37 -4.66 2.26 -2.63
N LEU A 38 -3.84 1.34 -3.14
CA LEU A 38 -3.20 1.46 -4.44
C LEU A 38 -4.20 1.49 -5.61
N HIS A 39 -5.46 1.07 -5.40
CA HIS A 39 -6.50 1.16 -6.43
C HIS A 39 -6.93 2.61 -6.73
N HIS A 40 -6.62 3.58 -5.89
CA HIS A 40 -6.81 4.99 -6.25
C HIS A 40 -5.64 5.57 -7.04
N TYR A 41 -4.48 4.92 -6.96
CA TYR A 41 -3.23 5.41 -7.55
C TYR A 41 -2.80 4.62 -8.80
N TYR A 42 -3.46 3.50 -9.14
CA TYR A 42 -3.02 2.62 -10.23
C TYR A 42 -2.91 3.34 -11.57
N GLN A 43 -3.78 4.29 -11.89
CA GLN A 43 -3.74 4.99 -13.19
C GLN A 43 -2.42 5.77 -13.37
N ASN A 44 -1.87 6.32 -12.29
CA ASN A 44 -0.62 7.09 -12.30
C ASN A 44 0.62 6.22 -12.04
N LEU A 45 0.43 5.06 -11.41
CA LEU A 45 1.49 4.12 -11.04
C LEU A 45 1.68 2.98 -12.04
N ALA A 46 0.70 2.71 -12.91
CA ALA A 46 0.75 1.62 -13.87
C ALA A 46 1.73 1.93 -15.01
N ILE A 47 2.55 0.93 -15.35
CA ILE A 47 3.38 0.91 -16.55
C ILE A 47 2.56 0.34 -17.71
N ARG A 48 1.85 -0.77 -17.47
CA ARG A 48 1.10 -1.49 -18.50
C ARG A 48 0.00 -2.35 -17.88
N TYR A 49 -1.10 -2.53 -18.58
CA TYR A 49 -2.11 -3.52 -18.22
C TYR A 49 -1.70 -4.91 -18.71
N ASN A 50 -1.56 -5.86 -17.79
CA ASN A 50 -1.30 -7.27 -18.08
C ASN A 50 -2.62 -8.01 -18.32
N ARG A 51 -2.99 -8.17 -19.60
CA ARG A 51 -4.25 -8.85 -19.99
C ARG A 51 -4.34 -10.31 -19.52
N LYS A 52 -3.21 -11.03 -19.40
CA LYS A 52 -3.21 -12.42 -18.93
C LYS A 52 -3.59 -12.53 -17.45
N LYS A 53 -3.08 -11.61 -16.63
CA LYS A 53 -3.33 -11.58 -15.18
C LYS A 53 -4.48 -10.65 -14.77
N ARG A 54 -5.09 -9.95 -15.74
CA ARG A 54 -6.12 -8.93 -15.54
C ARG A 54 -5.74 -7.88 -14.49
N CYS A 55 -4.46 -7.52 -14.42
CA CYS A 55 -3.90 -6.58 -13.43
C CYS A 55 -2.96 -5.56 -14.09
N TYR A 56 -2.74 -4.43 -13.43
CA TYR A 56 -1.73 -3.46 -13.87
C TYR A 56 -0.37 -3.80 -13.28
N ASP A 57 0.66 -3.81 -14.13
CA ASP A 57 2.05 -3.86 -13.68
C ASP A 57 2.41 -2.47 -13.18
N LEU A 58 2.70 -2.34 -11.88
CA LEU A 58 3.02 -1.07 -11.24
C LEU A 58 4.52 -0.76 -11.34
N ASP A 59 4.86 0.51 -11.52
CA ASP A 59 6.23 0.98 -11.43
C ASP A 59 6.69 0.97 -9.97
N ARG A 60 7.59 0.04 -9.64
CA ARG A 60 8.17 -0.12 -8.32
C ARG A 60 8.76 1.18 -7.78
N LYS A 61 9.45 1.98 -8.61
CA LYS A 61 10.07 3.25 -8.17
C LYS A 61 9.00 4.26 -7.79
N LYS A 62 7.92 4.37 -8.57
CA LYS A 62 6.80 5.27 -8.25
C LYS A 62 6.05 4.83 -6.99
N VAL A 63 5.84 3.52 -6.82
CA VAL A 63 5.22 2.96 -5.60
C VAL A 63 6.07 3.27 -4.37
N LEU A 64 7.38 3.02 -4.41
CA LEU A 64 8.28 3.34 -3.30
C LEU A 64 8.26 4.84 -2.96
N ARG A 65 8.33 5.70 -3.99
CA ARG A 65 8.24 7.15 -3.79
C ARG A 65 6.91 7.58 -3.15
N LEU A 66 5.79 6.99 -3.57
CA LEU A 66 4.48 7.26 -2.97
C LEU A 66 4.44 6.83 -1.50
N VAL A 67 4.98 5.66 -1.18
CA VAL A 67 5.07 5.16 0.20
C VAL A 67 5.93 6.09 1.05
N ASP A 68 7.09 6.54 0.55
CA ASP A 68 7.96 7.47 1.28
C ASP A 68 7.29 8.82 1.55
N ILE A 69 6.60 9.38 0.55
CA ILE A 69 5.81 10.62 0.70
C ILE A 69 4.74 10.41 1.78
N LYS A 70 3.94 9.35 1.66
CA LYS A 70 2.84 9.07 2.61
C LYS A 70 3.36 8.84 4.01
N ARG A 71 4.49 8.15 4.16
CA ARG A 71 5.14 7.86 5.44
C ARG A 71 5.73 9.10 6.11
N ALA A 72 6.02 10.15 5.34
CA ALA A 72 6.52 11.42 5.85
C ALA A 72 5.41 12.40 6.25
N GLU A 73 4.14 12.16 5.88
CA GLU A 73 3.02 13.06 6.21
C GLU A 73 2.74 13.11 7.73
N ASP A 74 2.87 11.99 8.43
CA ASP A 74 2.72 11.90 9.89
C ASP A 74 3.40 10.62 10.43
N SER A 75 3.33 10.40 11.76
CA SER A 75 3.83 9.20 12.45
C SER A 75 2.81 8.06 12.56
N THR A 76 1.58 8.24 12.07
CA THR A 76 0.51 7.24 12.11
C THR A 76 0.88 6.04 11.25
N PRO A 77 0.75 4.79 11.76
CA PRO A 77 1.06 3.60 10.98
C PRO A 77 0.34 3.55 9.63
N LEU A 78 1.10 3.19 8.58
CA LEU A 78 0.63 3.10 7.20
C LEU A 78 0.43 1.64 6.81
N ILE A 79 -0.82 1.24 6.59
CA ILE A 79 -1.21 -0.08 6.12
C ILE A 79 -1.18 -0.12 4.59
N ILE A 80 -0.56 -1.16 4.03
CA ILE A 80 -0.55 -1.43 2.59
C ILE A 80 -1.09 -2.86 2.37
N ASP A 81 -2.21 -3.01 1.68
CA ASP A 81 -2.82 -4.33 1.42
C ASP A 81 -2.50 -4.91 0.03
N SER A 82 -2.14 -6.19 0.04
CA SER A 82 -1.40 -6.92 -1.01
C SER A 82 -2.17 -7.30 -2.27
N HIS A 83 -3.45 -6.98 -2.43
CA HIS A 83 -4.19 -7.47 -3.61
C HIS A 83 -3.58 -7.00 -4.96
N MET A 84 -2.69 -5.99 -4.93
CA MET A 84 -1.91 -5.49 -6.06
C MET A 84 -0.38 -5.55 -5.87
N ILE A 85 0.13 -6.06 -4.74
CA ILE A 85 1.57 -6.10 -4.44
C ILE A 85 2.14 -7.42 -4.94
N PHE A 86 2.32 -7.54 -6.26
CA PHE A 86 3.22 -8.54 -6.85
C PHE A 86 4.62 -7.92 -7.12
N VAL A 87 4.89 -6.71 -6.61
CA VAL A 87 6.00 -5.84 -7.07
C VAL A 87 7.14 -5.72 -6.04
N LEU A 88 7.14 -6.50 -4.96
CA LEU A 88 8.19 -6.43 -3.93
C LEU A 88 9.05 -7.69 -3.76
N SER A 89 8.92 -8.70 -4.63
CA SER A 89 9.90 -9.80 -4.72
C SER A 89 11.03 -9.46 -5.68
#